data_AF-A0A350UXD2-F1
#
_entry.id   AF-A0A350UXD2-F1
#
_cell.length_a   1.000
_cell.length_b   1.000
_cell.length_c   1.000
_cell.angle_alpha   90.00
_cell.angle_beta   90.00
_cell.angle_gamma   90.00
#
_symmetry.space_group_name_H-M   'P 1'
#
loop_
_entity.id
_entity.type
_entity.pdbx_description
1 polymer ?
#
loop_
_entity_poly.entity_id
_entity_poly.type
_entity_poly.pdbx_seq_one_letter_code
_entity_poly.pdbx_strand_id
1 'polypeptide(L)' 'MDRIFKPFKRLHGASTFEGTGIGLATCTKVVECHGDSLTAKSALGKGATFIILLPSVSQSL' A
#
# COMPACT_ATOMS: atom_id res chain seq x y z
N MET A 1 -5.64 9.44 -4.58
CA MET A 1 -4.94 8.18 -4.94
C MET A 1 -5.45 7.01 -4.08
N ASP A 2 -6.64 7.16 -3.48
CA ASP A 2 -6.94 6.49 -2.21
C ASP A 2 -7.85 5.27 -2.39
N ARG A 3 -8.32 5.04 -3.63
CA ARG A 3 -9.20 3.92 -3.94
C ARG A 3 -8.49 2.56 -3.87
N ILE A 4 -7.19 2.50 -4.18
CA ILE A 4 -6.43 1.24 -4.19
C ILE A 4 -6.06 0.74 -2.78
N PHE A 5 -6.12 1.61 -1.78
CA PHE A 5 -5.86 1.28 -0.38
C PHE A 5 -7.13 0.84 0.37
N LYS A 6 -8.31 0.93 -0.25
CA LYS A 6 -9.56 0.46 0.35
C LYS A 6 -9.66 -1.07 0.25
N PRO A 7 -10.14 -1.75 1.29
CA PRO A 7 -10.31 -3.20 1.26
C PRO A 7 -11.31 -3.62 0.18
N PHE A 8 -11.09 -4.80 -0.39
CA PHE A 8 -11.90 -5.41 -1.44
C PHE A 8 -12.00 -4.57 -2.73
N LYS A 9 -11.13 -3.56 -2.90
CA LYS A 9 -11.01 -2.84 -4.16
C LYS A 9 -10.03 -3.53 -5.07
N ARG A 10 -10.49 -3.78 -6.28
CA ARG A 10 -9.75 -4.45 -7.33
C ARG A 10 -9.74 -3.56 -8.56
N LEU A 11 -8.57 -3.47 -9.19
CA LEU A 11 -8.42 -2.79 -10.48
C LEU A 11 -8.81 -3.70 -11.64
N HIS A 12 -8.58 -5.01 -11.49
CA HIS A 12 -8.93 -6.03 -12.46
C HIS A 12 -9.95 -7.01 -11.90
N GLY A 13 -10.81 -7.53 -12.78
CA GLY A 13 -11.85 -8.49 -12.42
C GLY A 13 -11.29 -9.82 -11.89
N ALA A 14 -12.15 -10.58 -11.20
CA ALA A 14 -11.83 -11.91 -10.66
C ALA A 14 -11.34 -12.90 -11.72
N SER A 15 -11.79 -12.73 -12.96
CA SER A 15 -11.42 -13.58 -14.09
C SER A 15 -10.02 -13.32 -14.64
N THR A 16 -9.42 -12.14 -14.39
CA THR A 16 -8.13 -11.77 -14.97
C THR A 16 -6.97 -12.11 -14.04
N PHE A 17 -7.15 -11.93 -12.73
CA PHE A 17 -6.14 -12.21 -11.72
C PHE A 17 -6.80 -12.72 -10.44
N GLU A 18 -6.19 -13.72 -9.80
CA GLU A 18 -6.63 -14.19 -8.50
C GLU A 18 -6.35 -13.14 -7.40
N GLY A 19 -7.11 -13.22 -6.31
CA GLY A 19 -6.93 -12.38 -5.13
C GLY A 19 -8.18 -11.64 -4.67
N THR A 20 -8.17 -11.28 -3.39
CA THR A 20 -9.34 -10.69 -2.68
C THR A 20 -9.32 -9.15 -2.67
N GLY A 21 -8.24 -8.52 -3.13
CA GLY A 21 -8.07 -7.06 -3.07
C GLY A 21 -7.82 -6.54 -1.64
N ILE A 22 -7.22 -7.35 -0.76
CA ILE A 22 -6.93 -6.97 0.63
C ILE A 22 -5.49 -6.48 0.86
N GLY A 23 -4.53 -6.87 0.01
CA GLY A 23 -3.10 -6.68 0.27
C GLY A 23 -2.69 -5.24 0.61
N LEU A 24 -3.01 -4.27 -0.25
CA LEU A 24 -2.66 -2.87 -0.01
C LEU A 24 -3.38 -2.26 1.19
N ALA A 25 -4.62 -2.68 1.47
CA ALA A 25 -5.35 -2.25 2.67
C ALA A 25 -4.67 -2.78 3.94
N THR A 26 -4.16 -4.02 3.92
CA THR A 26 -3.36 -4.59 5.01
C THR A 26 -2.06 -3.82 5.20
N CYS A 27 -1.31 -3.56 4.13
CA CYS A 27 -0.07 -2.77 4.22
C CYS A 27 -0.32 -1.39 4.83
N THR A 28 -1.40 -0.72 4.43
CA THR A 28 -1.77 0.60 4.97
C THR A 28 -1.99 0.51 6.48
N LYS A 29 -2.79 -0.45 6.95
CA LYS A 29 -3.03 -0.67 8.39
C LYS A 29 -1.74 -0.96 9.15
N VAL A 30 -0.85 -1.80 8.61
CA VAL A 30 0.43 -2.13 9.27
C VAL A 30 1.27 -0.86 9.44
N VAL A 31 1.36 -0.02 8.43
CA VAL A 31 2.14 1.23 8.49
C VAL A 31 1.49 2.25 9.44
N GLU A 32 0.16 2.37 9.42
CA GLU A 32 -0.60 3.17 10.38
C GLU A 32 -0.37 2.72 11.84
N CYS A 33 -0.27 1.41 12.09
CA CYS A 33 0.08 0.88 13.42
C CYS A 33 1.46 1.31 13.90
N HIS A 34 2.39 1.62 12.99
CA HIS A 34 3.71 2.18 13.32
C HIS A 34 3.68 3.71 13.47
N GLY A 35 2.50 4.34 13.36
CA GLY A 35 2.33 5.78 13.50
C GLY A 35 2.65 6.57 12.24
N ASP A 36 2.71 5.92 11.08
CA ASP A 36 3.23 6.51 9.85
C ASP A 36 2.31 6.28 8.64
N SER A 37 2.79 6.58 7.41
CA SER A 37 1.99 6.54 6.18
C SER A 37 2.61 5.78 5.02
N LEU A 38 1.73 5.23 4.16
CA LEU A 38 2.05 4.57 2.89
C LEU A 38 1.52 5.43 1.74
N THR A 39 2.37 5.71 0.73
CA THR A 39 1.98 6.43 -0.49
C THR A 39 2.44 5.69 -1.73
N ALA A 40 1.97 6.12 -2.91
CA ALA A 40 2.36 5.54 -4.18
C ALA A 40 2.54 6.60 -5.28
N LYS A 41 3.55 6.40 -6.13
CA LYS A 41 3.77 7.15 -7.36
C LYS A 41 3.76 6.17 -8.52
N SER A 42 3.14 6.54 -9.63
CA SER A 42 3.11 5.69 -10.83
C SER A 42 3.08 6.52 -12.10
N ALA A 43 3.53 5.90 -13.19
CA ALA A 43 3.41 6.46 -14.53
C ALA A 43 3.10 5.33 -15.52
N LEU A 44 2.23 5.62 -16.48
CA LEU A 44 1.82 4.64 -17.50
C LEU A 44 3.04 4.11 -18.25
N GLY A 45 3.11 2.79 -18.42
CA GLY A 45 4.25 2.12 -19.07
C GLY A 45 5.55 2.08 -18.26
N LYS A 46 5.61 2.71 -17.07
CA LYS A 46 6.79 2.75 -16.19
C LYS A 46 6.61 1.99 -14.87
N GLY A 47 5.38 1.55 -14.59
CA GLY A 47 5.04 0.84 -13.36
C GLY A 47 4.68 1.79 -12.21
N ALA A 48 4.78 1.27 -10.99
CA ALA A 48 4.43 1.97 -9.75
C ALA A 48 5.50 1.75 -8.67
N THR A 49 5.73 2.78 -7.88
CA THR A 49 6.59 2.78 -6.70
C THR A 49 5.74 3.07 -5.47
N PHE A 50 5.79 2.16 -4.50
CA PHE A 50 5.15 2.32 -3.20
C PHE A 50 6.19 2.78 -2.19
N ILE A 51 5.84 3.79 -1.41
CA ILE A 51 6.76 4.50 -0.49
C ILE A 51 6.17 4.42 0.91
N ILE A 52 6.91 3.78 1.80
CA ILE A 52 6.56 3.64 3.22
C ILE A 52 7.48 4.57 4.00
N LEU A 53 6.91 5.43 4.83
CA LEU A 53 7.64 6.12 5.89
C LEU A 53 7.53 5.29 7.16
N LEU A 54 8.62 5.15 7.92
CA LEU A 54 8.61 4.54 9.25
C LEU A 54 9.46 5.38 10.19
N PRO A 55 9.18 5.34 11.50
CA PRO A 55 9.98 6.08 12.46
C PRO A 55 11.36 5.44 12.52
N SER A 56 12.40 6.26 12.42
CA SER A 56 13.74 5.78 12.73
C SER A 56 13.84 5.62 14.25
N VAL A 57 13.93 4.38 14.72
CA VAL A 57 14.31 4.12 16.11
C VAL A 57 15.81 4.37 16.20
N SER A 58 16.21 5.60 16.50
CA SER A 58 17.53 5.85 17.05
C SER A 58 17.54 5.17 18.42
N GLN A 59 18.25 4.04 18.53
CA GLN A 59 18.56 3.49 19.84
C GLN A 59 19.35 4.55 20.60
N SER A 60 18.72 5.18 21.60
CA SER A 60 19.48 5.85 22.65
C SER A 60 20.27 4.79 23.40
N LEU A 61 21.56 5.08 23.59
CA LEU A 61 22.61 4.25 24.18
C LEU A 61 22.21 3.58 25.50
#